data_AF-A0A8T5LB63-F1
#
_entry.id   AF-A0A8T5LB63-F1
#
_cell.length_a   1.000
_cell.length_b   1.000
_cell.length_c   1.000
_cell.angle_alpha   90.00
_cell.angle_beta   90.00
_cell.angle_gamma   90.00
#
_symmetry.space_group_name_H-M   'P 1'
#
loop_
_entity.id
_entity.type
_entity.pdbx_description
1 polymer ?
#
loop_
_entity_poly.entity_id
_entity_poly.type
_entity_poly.pdbx_seq_one_letter_code
_entity_poly.pdbx_strand_id
1 'polypeptide(L)' 'MNKISVKLKSLGLGWKSKIIFKRLTAYISINKLVAEGCDLKKGKGIYSYLAEDEAGRKVIVVYLDGKRKKI' A
#
# COMPACT_ATOMS: atom_id res chain seq x y z
N MET A 1 22.15 5.92 5.80
CA MET A 1 20.76 5.46 5.55
C MET A 1 20.53 5.51 4.04
N ASN A 2 20.32 4.35 3.40
CA ASN A 2 20.08 4.28 1.96
C ASN A 2 18.71 4.89 1.64
N LYS A 3 18.71 6.04 0.97
CA LYS A 3 17.50 6.65 0.39
C LYS A 3 17.09 5.78 -0.80
N ILE A 4 16.05 4.95 -0.64
CA ILE A 4 15.51 4.19 -1.77
C ILE A 4 14.57 5.11 -2.56
N SER A 5 15.11 5.71 -3.63
CA SER A 5 14.28 6.38 -4.63
C SER A 5 13.65 5.33 -5.53
N VAL A 6 12.43 4.90 -5.21
CA VAL A 6 11.67 4.01 -6.08
C VAL A 6 11.05 4.85 -7.21
N LYS A 7 11.62 4.77 -8.42
CA LYS A 7 10.94 5.26 -9.63
C LYS A 7 9.74 4.35 -9.94
N LEU A 8 8.56 4.73 -9.47
CA LEU A 8 7.31 4.00 -9.71
C LEU A 8 6.77 4.33 -11.11
N LYS A 9 6.60 3.32 -11.96
CA LYS A 9 5.83 3.45 -13.22
C LYS A 9 4.35 3.44 -12.88
N SER A 10 3.63 4.51 -13.22
CA SER A 10 2.18 4.54 -13.07
C SER A 10 1.52 3.49 -13.95
N LEU A 11 0.56 2.74 -13.38
CA LEU A 11 -0.28 1.78 -14.11
C LEU A 11 -1.62 2.40 -14.54
N GLY A 12 -1.85 3.70 -14.28
CA GLY A 12 -3.11 4.39 -14.62
C GLY A 12 -4.32 4.00 -13.76
N LEU A 13 -4.11 3.22 -12.70
CA LEU A 13 -5.16 2.79 -11.77
C LEU A 13 -5.12 3.64 -10.49
N GLY A 14 -6.22 4.34 -10.21
CA GLY A 14 -6.41 5.13 -9.00
C GLY A 14 -7.74 4.81 -8.34
N TRP A 15 -7.80 4.89 -7.02
CA TRP A 15 -9.03 4.69 -6.26
C TRP A 15 -9.05 5.52 -4.99
N LYS A 16 -10.25 5.74 -4.46
CA LYS A 16 -10.46 6.41 -3.18
C LYS A 16 -10.65 5.36 -2.08
N SER A 17 -9.71 5.35 -1.14
CA SER A 17 -9.85 4.57 0.10
C SER A 17 -10.51 5.41 1.19
N LYS A 18 -11.08 4.74 2.21
CA LYS A 18 -11.57 5.39 3.43
C LYS A 18 -10.80 4.87 4.63
N ILE A 19 -10.50 5.77 5.58
CA ILE A 19 -10.01 5.39 6.91
C ILE A 19 -11.22 4.98 7.74
N ILE A 20 -11.15 3.82 8.37
CA ILE A 20 -12.18 3.29 9.26
C ILE A 20 -11.53 3.03 10.62
N PHE A 21 -12.15 3.50 11.69
CA PHE A 21 -11.72 3.19 13.05
C PHE A 21 -12.64 2.10 13.61
N LYS A 22 -12.05 1.00 14.11
CA LYS A 22 -12.76 0.00 14.91
C LYS A 22 -12.00 -0.19 16.22
N ARG A 23 -12.64 0.14 17.34
CA ARG A 23 -11.99 0.19 18.67
C ARG A 23 -10.74 1.09 18.60
N LEU A 24 -9.58 0.58 19.01
CA LEU A 24 -8.30 1.29 19.00
C LEU A 24 -7.48 1.05 17.71
N THR A 25 -8.09 0.48 16.68
CA THR A 25 -7.39 0.12 15.43
C THR A 25 -7.94 0.91 14.25
N ALA A 26 -7.05 1.55 13.50
CA ALA A 26 -7.35 2.19 12.23
C ALA A 26 -7.12 1.23 11.05
N TYR A 27 -8.03 1.26 10.08
CA TYR A 27 -8.01 0.45 8.87
C TYR A 27 -8.12 1.34 7.63
N ILE A 28 -7.42 0.98 6.57
CA ILE A 28 -7.61 1.57 5.24
C ILE A 28 -8.44 0.58 4.42
N SER A 29 -9.66 0.96 4.05
CA SER A 29 -10.55 0.12 3.23
C SER A 29 -10.46 0.50 1.76
N ILE A 30 -10.19 -0.51 0.92
CA ILE A 30 -10.28 -0.43 -0.54
C ILE A 30 -11.66 -0.98 -0.93
N ASN A 31 -12.58 -0.10 -1.31
CA ASN A 31 -14.00 -0.47 -1.48
C ASN A 31 -14.32 -1.10 -2.85
N LYS A 32 -13.40 -1.06 -3.81
CA LYS A 32 -13.55 -1.68 -5.13
C LYS A 32 -12.28 -2.44 -5.44
N LEU A 33 -12.38 -3.71 -5.86
CA LEU A 33 -11.21 -4.44 -6.36
C LEU A 33 -10.68 -3.72 -7.60
N VAL A 34 -9.42 -3.28 -7.56
CA VAL A 34 -8.88 -2.41 -8.60
C VAL A 34 -8.02 -3.16 -9.62
N ALA A 35 -7.55 -4.35 -9.28
CA ALA A 35 -6.77 -5.19 -10.17
C ALA A 35 -6.93 -6.67 -9.83
N GLU A 36 -7.14 -7.50 -10.86
CA GLU A 36 -7.04 -8.96 -10.78
C GLU A 36 -5.56 -9.39 -10.76
N GLY A 37 -5.27 -10.59 -10.26
CA GLY A 37 -3.90 -11.13 -10.18
C GLY A 37 -3.03 -10.54 -9.07
N CYS A 38 -3.51 -9.55 -8.33
CA CYS A 38 -2.90 -9.09 -7.08
C CYS A 38 -3.30 -10.07 -5.95
N ASP A 39 -2.43 -10.31 -4.95
CA ASP A 39 -2.69 -11.18 -3.78
C ASP A 39 -3.73 -10.59 -2.80
N LEU A 40 -4.71 -9.85 -3.34
CA LEU A 40 -5.82 -9.17 -2.68
C LEU A 40 -6.99 -10.13 -2.45
N LYS A 41 -6.73 -11.33 -1.92
CA LYS A 41 -7.77 -12.30 -1.52
C LYS A 41 -8.11 -12.13 -0.04
N LYS A 42 -9.38 -12.34 0.33
CA LYS A 42 -9.84 -12.25 1.73
C LYS A 42 -9.00 -13.17 2.62
N GLY A 43 -8.42 -12.62 3.69
CA GLY A 43 -7.60 -13.36 4.66
C GLY A 43 -6.13 -13.55 4.26
N LYS A 44 -5.71 -13.12 3.05
CA LYS A 44 -4.29 -13.08 2.69
C LYS A 44 -3.59 -11.90 3.35
N GLY A 45 -2.37 -12.13 3.81
CA GLY A 45 -1.50 -11.09 4.32
C GLY A 45 -0.79 -10.37 3.19
N ILE A 46 -0.77 -9.04 3.24
CA ILE A 46 0.02 -8.19 2.36
C ILE A 46 1.03 -7.40 3.19
N TYR A 47 2.17 -7.07 2.57
CA TYR A 47 3.22 -6.32 3.27
C TYR A 47 3.10 -4.84 2.95
N SER A 48 3.03 -4.03 4.00
CA SER A 48 2.95 -2.58 3.94
C SER A 48 4.10 -1.99 4.75
N TYR A 49 4.67 -0.89 4.25
CA TYR A 49 5.83 -0.24 4.86
C TYR A 49 5.65 1.27 4.87
N LEU A 50 6.11 1.91 5.94
CA LEU A 50 6.15 3.36 6.05
C LEU A 50 7.42 3.88 5.34
N ALA A 51 7.26 4.86 4.47
CA ALA A 51 8.35 5.52 3.76
C ALA A 51 8.13 7.04 3.69
N GLU A 52 9.07 7.74 3.05
CA GLU A 52 8.99 9.16 2.76
C GLU A 52 9.16 9.38 1.25
N ASP A 53 8.39 10.33 0.70
CA ASP A 53 8.61 10.79 -0.67
C ASP A 53 9.70 11.87 -0.75
N GLU A 54 9.97 12.37 -1.96
CA GLU A 54 10.99 13.40 -2.20
C GLU A 54 10.70 14.72 -1.47
N ALA A 55 9.44 15.00 -1.14
CA ALA A 55 9.01 16.18 -0.39
C ALA A 55 8.97 15.93 1.13
N GLY A 56 9.41 14.78 1.61
CA GLY A 56 9.40 14.41 3.04
C GLY A 56 8.02 14.02 3.58
N ARG A 57 7.02 13.82 2.71
CA ARG A 57 5.69 13.39 3.13
C ARG A 57 5.72 11.91 3.46
N LYS A 58 5.10 11.52 4.58
CA LYS A 58 4.94 10.11 4.95
C LYS A 58 4.02 9.43 3.95
N VAL A 59 4.47 8.29 3.40
CA VAL A 59 3.71 7.46 2.46
C VAL A 59 3.71 6.01 2.93
N ILE A 60 2.68 5.26 2.55
CA ILE A 60 2.63 3.81 2.76
C ILE A 60 2.86 3.13 1.42
N VAL A 61 3.87 2.26 1.36
CA VAL A 61 4.12 1.40 0.20
C VAL A 61 3.52 0.04 0.50
N VAL A 62 2.59 -0.40 -0.36
CA VAL A 62 1.92 -1.70 -0.24
C VAL A 62 2.35 -2.59 -1.41
N TYR A 63 2.91 -3.75 -1.11
CA TYR A 63 3.22 -4.75 -2.12
C TYR A 63 2.05 -5.71 -2.31
N LEU A 64 1.45 -5.63 -3.50
CA LEU A 64 0.28 -6.42 -3.87
C LEU A 64 0.64 -7.85 -4.31
N ASP A 65 1.92 -8.24 -4.30
CA ASP A 65 2.39 -9.59 -4.65
C ASP A 65 2.42 -10.55 -3.44
N GLY A 66 2.09 -10.07 -2.24
CA GLY A 66 2.11 -10.85 -1.00
C GLY A 66 3.53 -11.20 -0.53
N LYS A 67 4.59 -10.64 -1.12
CA LYS A 67 5.98 -10.95 -0.79
C LYS A 67 6.61 -9.85 0.05
N ARG A 68 7.36 -10.25 1.07
CA ARG A 68 8.16 -9.33 1.87
C ARG A 68 9.27 -8.72 1.01
N LYS A 69 9.45 -7.41 1.09
CA LYS A 69 10.57 -6.69 0.48
C LYS A 69 11.42 -6.05 1.57
N LYS A 70 12.72 -5.91 1.32
CA LYS A 70 13.57 -5.01 2.11
C LYS A 70 13.52 -3.67 1.41
N ILE A 71 12.88 -2.69 2.06
CA ILE A 71 12.88 -1.28 1.66
C ILE A 71 13.68 -0.48 2.68
#